data_AF-A0A914Q548-F1
#
_entry.id   AF-A0A914Q548-F1
#
_cell.length_a   1.000
_cell.length_b   1.000
_cell.length_c   1.000
_cell.angle_alpha   90.00
_cell.angle_beta   90.00
_cell.angle_gamma   90.00
#
_symmetry.space_group_name_H-M   'P 1'
#
loop_
_entity.id
_entity.type
_entity.pdbx_description
1 polymer ?
#
loop_
_entity_poly.entity_id
_entity_poly.type
_entity_poly.pdbx_seq_one_letter_code
_entity_poly.pdbx_strand_id
1 'polypeptide(L)'
;MLAHYQQIDKRFAMLAMAIKAWGVQAEIINPPNGYLNTYTIYMMILHYLQSGVSPPILPNLLALQYNIFNGTLDLEKLEKIYDLGIKMDEENSCSVGELLIGFLRYFAYFSFKNDGIFVRLACVDSKKTEDEFFTEEVYDRTTTAKNLTKRKVRFVKTTFIDAYLGQYNGPNFKKFIHADRTFLEMDG
;
A
#
# COMPACT_ATOMS: atom_id res chain seq x y z
N MET A 1 -6.09 -4.02 13.14
CA MET A 1 -6.59 -3.42 11.88
C MET A 1 -6.11 -4.15 10.62
N LEU A 2 -4.79 -4.20 10.34
CA LEU A 2 -4.27 -4.84 9.12
C LEU A 2 -4.73 -6.29 8.89
N ALA A 3 -4.82 -7.09 9.94
CA ALA A 3 -5.32 -8.46 9.85
C ALA A 3 -6.78 -8.55 9.36
N HIS A 4 -7.63 -7.57 9.70
CA HIS A 4 -9.02 -7.54 9.25
C HIS A 4 -9.10 -7.20 7.75
N TYR A 5 -8.23 -6.31 7.25
CA TYR A 5 -8.13 -6.06 5.81
C TYR A 5 -7.73 -7.29 5.00
N GLN A 6 -6.85 -8.14 5.54
CA GLN A 6 -6.48 -9.41 4.89
C GLN A 6 -7.65 -10.39 4.80
N GLN A 7 -8.58 -10.35 5.77
CA GLN A 7 -9.77 -11.20 5.77
C GLN A 7 -10.85 -10.68 4.80
N ILE A 8 -10.95 -9.36 4.62
CA ILE A 8 -11.90 -8.73 3.69
C ILE A 8 -11.56 -9.07 2.24
N ASP A 9 -10.30 -8.92 1.83
CA ASP A 9 -9.88 -9.26 0.47
C ASP A 9 -8.44 -9.81 0.42
N LYS A 10 -8.31 -11.05 -0.08
CA LYS A 10 -7.02 -11.77 -0.19
C LYS A 10 -5.99 -11.04 -1.06
N ARG A 11 -6.43 -10.20 -2.00
CA ARG A 11 -5.54 -9.43 -2.90
C ARG A 11 -4.64 -8.49 -2.11
N PHE A 12 -5.08 -8.00 -0.95
CA PHE A 12 -4.25 -7.21 -0.04
C PHE A 12 -3.00 -7.98 0.42
N ALA A 13 -3.17 -9.22 0.88
CA ALA A 13 -2.06 -10.07 1.32
C ALA A 13 -1.13 -10.44 0.16
N MET A 14 -1.70 -10.75 -1.02
CA MET A 14 -0.92 -11.09 -2.21
C MET A 14 -0.06 -9.92 -2.69
N LEU A 15 -0.64 -8.70 -2.76
CA LEU A 15 0.09 -7.48 -3.08
C LEU A 15 1.16 -7.16 -2.03
N ALA A 16 0.83 -7.30 -0.75
CA ALA A 16 1.77 -7.08 0.35
C ALA A 16 3.02 -7.97 0.22
N MET A 17 2.85 -9.24 -0.13
CA MET A 17 3.98 -10.15 -0.38
C MET A 17 4.80 -9.73 -1.61
N ALA A 18 4.14 -9.48 -2.74
CA ALA A 18 4.79 -9.11 -4.00
C ALA A 18 5.59 -7.79 -3.88
N ILE A 19 4.95 -6.74 -3.36
CA ILE A 19 5.53 -5.41 -3.22
C ILE A 19 6.62 -5.40 -2.15
N LYS A 20 6.48 -6.16 -1.06
CA LYS A 20 7.55 -6.33 -0.07
C LYS A 20 8.79 -6.98 -0.69
N ALA A 21 8.60 -8.09 -1.42
CA ALA A 21 9.71 -8.79 -2.05
C ALA A 21 10.44 -7.89 -3.06
N TRP A 22 9.69 -7.20 -3.92
CA TRP A 22 10.25 -6.21 -4.84
C TRP A 22 10.94 -5.05 -4.10
N GLY A 23 10.29 -4.46 -3.10
CA GLY A 23 10.80 -3.28 -2.41
C GLY A 23 12.08 -3.53 -1.62
N VAL A 24 12.26 -4.75 -1.10
CA VAL A 24 13.54 -5.19 -0.50
C VAL A 24 14.62 -5.31 -1.57
N GLN A 25 14.34 -5.99 -2.68
CA GLN A 25 15.30 -6.12 -3.80
C GLN A 25 15.66 -4.75 -4.40
N ALA A 26 14.73 -3.80 -4.34
CA ALA A 26 14.89 -2.44 -4.83
C ALA A 26 15.46 -1.45 -3.83
N GLU A 27 15.85 -1.92 -2.63
CA GLU A 27 16.46 -1.12 -1.57
C GLU A 27 15.60 0.06 -1.09
N ILE A 28 14.31 0.11 -1.46
CA ILE A 28 13.36 1.09 -0.93
C ILE A 28 12.79 0.65 0.42
N ILE A 29 12.84 -0.66 0.73
CA ILE A 29 12.54 -1.22 2.05
C ILE A 29 13.85 -1.61 2.72
N ASN A 30 14.46 -0.66 3.43
CA ASN A 30 15.71 -0.86 4.16
C ASN A 30 15.75 0.01 5.43
N PRO A 31 15.02 -0.39 6.49
CA PRO A 31 14.91 0.39 7.72
C PRO A 31 16.24 0.72 8.41
N PRO A 32 17.23 -0.20 8.50
CA PRO A 32 18.54 0.11 9.07
C PRO A 32 19.24 1.27 8.37
N ASN A 33 19.03 1.41 7.05
CA ASN A 33 19.57 2.51 6.26
C ASN A 33 18.61 3.71 6.18
N GLY A 34 17.56 3.74 6.99
CA GLY A 34 16.55 4.81 7.06
C GLY A 34 15.73 4.97 5.78
N TYR A 35 15.49 3.89 5.03
CA TYR A 35 14.46 3.82 3.99
C TYR A 35 13.13 3.36 4.60
N LEU A 36 12.15 3.01 3.75
CA LEU A 36 10.83 2.61 4.21
C LEU A 36 10.91 1.32 5.03
N ASN A 37 9.96 1.16 5.94
CA ASN A 37 9.72 -0.10 6.62
C ASN A 37 8.51 -0.82 6.00
N THR A 38 8.41 -2.11 6.29
CA THR A 38 7.31 -2.95 5.79
C THR A 38 5.93 -2.37 6.17
N TYR A 39 5.81 -1.80 7.37
CA TYR A 39 4.56 -1.20 7.84
C TYR A 39 4.10 -0.04 6.96
N THR A 40 5.01 0.86 6.57
CA THR A 40 4.72 1.98 5.68
C THR A 40 4.26 1.50 4.31
N ILE A 41 4.90 0.45 3.77
CA ILE A 41 4.45 -0.16 2.50
C ILE A 41 3.05 -0.74 2.64
N TYR A 42 2.72 -1.38 3.76
CA TYR A 42 1.39 -1.92 3.98
C TYR A 42 0.33 -0.80 4.06
N MET A 43 0.66 0.34 4.67
CA MET A 43 -0.20 1.53 4.66
C MET A 43 -0.39 2.10 3.25
N MET A 44 0.67 2.16 2.44
CA MET A 44 0.58 2.59 1.03
C MET A 44 -0.32 1.66 0.20
N ILE A 45 -0.21 0.34 0.40
CA ILE A 45 -1.05 -0.66 -0.28
C ILE A 45 -2.50 -0.52 0.16
N LEU A 46 -2.73 -0.40 1.47
CA LEU A 46 -4.06 -0.22 2.03
C LEU A 46 -4.73 1.03 1.42
N HIS A 47 -4.04 2.17 1.44
CA HIS A 47 -4.51 3.39 0.79
C HIS A 47 -4.84 3.19 -0.69
N TYR A 48 -3.94 2.56 -1.43
CA TYR A 48 -4.15 2.30 -2.85
C TYR A 48 -5.42 1.48 -3.11
N LEU A 49 -5.70 0.47 -2.29
CA LEU A 49 -6.92 -0.34 -2.42
C LEU A 49 -8.18 0.36 -1.90
N GLN A 50 -8.05 1.37 -1.04
CA GLN A 50 -9.16 2.17 -0.53
C GLN A 50 -9.60 3.30 -1.47
N SER A 51 -8.66 3.95 -2.15
CA SER A 51 -8.97 5.13 -2.98
C SER A 51 -8.07 5.34 -4.19
N GLY A 52 -7.02 4.53 -4.35
CA GLY A 52 -6.17 4.54 -5.55
C GLY A 52 -6.70 3.70 -6.70
N VAL A 53 -7.78 2.94 -6.47
CA VAL A 53 -8.48 2.11 -7.46
C VAL A 53 -9.98 2.38 -7.40
N SER A 54 -10.64 2.25 -8.55
CA SER A 54 -12.09 2.40 -8.69
C SER A 54 -12.64 1.22 -9.50
N PRO A 55 -13.64 0.48 -9.00
CA PRO A 55 -14.23 0.60 -7.65
C PRO A 55 -13.21 0.28 -6.53
N PRO A 56 -13.38 0.81 -5.29
CA PRO A 56 -12.48 0.50 -4.19
C PRO A 56 -12.55 -0.99 -3.81
N ILE A 57 -11.40 -1.57 -3.45
CA ILE A 57 -11.30 -2.98 -3.04
C ILE A 57 -11.45 -3.12 -1.52
N LEU A 58 -10.87 -2.18 -0.77
CA LEU A 58 -10.93 -2.19 0.69
C LEU A 58 -11.76 -1.01 1.19
N PRO A 59 -12.54 -1.19 2.26
CA PRO A 59 -13.31 -0.11 2.87
C PRO A 59 -12.43 0.80 3.72
N ASN A 60 -12.98 1.92 4.16
CA ASN A 60 -12.45 2.65 5.30
C ASN A 60 -13.00 2.06 6.62
N LEU A 61 -12.25 1.16 7.27
CA LEU A 61 -12.70 0.50 8.51
C LEU A 61 -12.94 1.46 9.68
N LEU A 62 -12.18 2.55 9.80
CA LEU A 62 -12.43 3.51 10.88
C LEU A 62 -13.73 4.26 10.66
N ALA A 63 -14.09 4.57 9.41
CA ALA A 63 -15.36 5.21 9.09
C ALA A 63 -16.54 4.26 9.32
N LEU A 64 -16.44 3.00 8.87
CA LEU A 64 -17.54 2.03 8.98
C LEU A 64 -17.72 1.48 10.39
N GLN A 65 -16.62 1.24 11.11
CA GLN A 65 -16.60 0.49 12.36
C GLN A 65 -15.79 1.24 13.43
N TYR A 66 -16.08 2.54 13.60
CA TYR A 66 -15.33 3.43 14.50
C TYR A 66 -15.19 2.87 15.91
N ASN A 67 -16.28 2.36 16.50
CA ASN A 67 -16.26 1.83 17.88
C ASN A 67 -15.33 0.61 18.05
N ILE A 68 -15.01 -0.09 16.97
CA ILE A 68 -14.09 -1.23 16.95
C ILE A 68 -12.65 -0.76 16.70
N PHE A 69 -12.47 0.21 15.81
CA PHE A 69 -11.16 0.59 15.27
C PHE A 69 -10.61 1.94 15.75
N ASN A 70 -11.28 2.64 16.66
CA ASN A 70 -10.82 3.90 17.25
C ASN A 70 -9.62 3.75 18.21
N GLY A 71 -9.18 2.52 18.50
CA GLY A 71 -8.06 2.24 19.39
C GLY A 71 -8.43 2.13 20.87
N THR A 72 -9.72 2.18 21.24
CA THR A 72 -10.16 2.04 22.64
C THR A 72 -10.49 0.60 23.03
N LEU A 73 -10.65 -0.30 22.05
CA LEU A 73 -10.98 -1.70 22.30
C LEU A 73 -9.70 -2.51 22.60
N ASP A 74 -9.77 -3.37 23.61
CA ASP A 74 -8.67 -4.28 23.96
C ASP A 74 -8.32 -5.20 22.79
N LEU A 75 -7.02 -5.44 22.58
CA LEU A 75 -6.51 -6.27 21.50
C LEU A 75 -7.11 -7.68 21.50
N GLU A 76 -7.25 -8.31 22.66
CA GLU A 76 -7.85 -9.66 22.78
C GLU A 76 -9.32 -9.69 22.32
N LYS A 77 -10.07 -8.60 22.51
CA LYS A 77 -11.46 -8.50 22.05
C LYS A 77 -11.49 -8.27 20.55
N LEU A 78 -10.60 -7.41 20.05
CA LEU A 78 -10.47 -7.14 18.63
C LEU A 78 -10.09 -8.40 17.83
N GLU A 79 -9.18 -9.23 18.34
CA GLU A 79 -8.76 -10.48 17.68
C GLU A 79 -9.88 -11.53 17.60
N LYS A 80 -10.87 -11.46 18.50
CA LYS A 80 -12.05 -12.35 18.48
C LYS A 80 -13.10 -11.92 17.44
N ILE A 81 -12.94 -10.77 16.80
CA ILE A 81 -13.83 -10.31 15.74
C ILE A 81 -13.33 -10.89 14.41
N TYR A 82 -13.86 -12.06 14.06
CA TYR A 82 -13.43 -12.80 12.86
C TYR A 82 -14.15 -12.37 11.58
N ASP A 83 -15.33 -11.78 11.69
CA ASP A 83 -16.11 -11.29 10.55
C ASP A 83 -16.82 -10.00 10.93
N LEU A 84 -16.55 -8.94 10.17
CA LEU A 84 -17.21 -7.63 10.32
C LEU A 84 -18.51 -7.54 9.51
N GLY A 85 -18.80 -8.54 8.67
CA GLY A 85 -19.93 -8.55 7.75
C GLY A 85 -19.86 -7.44 6.70
N ILE A 86 -18.67 -6.91 6.43
CA ILE A 86 -18.51 -5.77 5.52
C ILE A 86 -18.62 -6.27 4.08
N LYS A 87 -19.51 -5.64 3.33
CA LYS A 87 -19.65 -5.81 1.88
C LYS A 87 -19.33 -4.49 1.21
N MET A 88 -18.58 -4.57 0.11
CA MET A 88 -18.38 -3.43 -0.77
C MET A 88 -19.60 -3.28 -1.67
N ASP A 89 -20.02 -2.04 -1.91
CA ASP A 89 -21.21 -1.74 -2.74
C ASP A 89 -20.99 -2.12 -4.21
N GLU A 90 -19.75 -1.95 -4.69
CA GLU A 90 -19.33 -2.28 -6.05
C GLU A 90 -18.17 -3.27 -6.02
N GLU A 91 -18.22 -4.27 -6.90
CA GLU A 91 -17.18 -5.28 -7.01
C GLU A 91 -16.10 -4.81 -7.98
N ASN A 92 -14.86 -4.77 -7.50
CA ASN A 92 -13.69 -4.54 -8.35
C ASN A 92 -13.14 -5.88 -8.85
N SER A 93 -13.07 -6.05 -10.17
CA SER A 93 -12.63 -7.29 -10.84
C SER A 93 -11.16 -7.31 -11.26
N CYS A 94 -10.36 -6.28 -10.92
CA CYS A 94 -8.95 -6.26 -11.25
C CYS A 94 -8.22 -7.46 -10.62
N SER A 95 -7.45 -8.14 -11.45
CA SER A 95 -6.51 -9.19 -11.03
C SER A 95 -5.38 -8.63 -10.17
N VAL A 96 -4.68 -9.50 -9.45
CA VAL A 96 -3.54 -9.10 -8.62
C VAL A 96 -2.41 -8.48 -9.46
N GLY A 97 -2.18 -8.99 -10.67
CA GLY A 97 -1.18 -8.45 -11.60
C GLY A 97 -1.52 -7.03 -12.06
N GLU A 98 -2.78 -6.78 -12.42
CA GLU A 98 -3.25 -5.44 -12.79
C GLU A 98 -3.14 -4.46 -11.61
N LEU A 99 -3.50 -4.89 -10.41
CA LEU A 99 -3.37 -4.08 -9.20
C LEU A 99 -1.91 -3.79 -8.85
N LEU A 100 -1.00 -4.73 -9.09
CA LEU A 100 0.43 -4.51 -8.88
C LEU A 100 0.97 -3.44 -9.84
N ILE A 101 0.67 -3.55 -11.13
CA ILE A 101 1.08 -2.55 -12.14
C ILE A 101 0.42 -1.20 -11.82
N GLY A 102 -0.85 -1.22 -11.44
CA GLY A 102 -1.59 -0.03 -11.05
C GLY A 102 -1.02 0.64 -9.79
N PHE A 103 -0.56 -0.13 -8.80
CA PHE A 103 0.12 0.38 -7.60
C PHE A 103 1.43 1.07 -7.96
N LEU A 104 2.25 0.43 -8.79
CA LEU A 104 3.51 1.01 -9.28
C LEU A 104 3.25 2.31 -10.04
N ARG A 105 2.27 2.31 -10.95
CA ARG A 105 1.83 3.51 -11.69
C ARG A 105 1.38 4.62 -10.74
N TYR A 106 0.51 4.28 -9.79
CA TYR A 106 -0.06 5.24 -8.85
C TYR A 106 1.04 6.00 -8.10
N PHE A 107 2.00 5.29 -7.51
CA PHE A 107 3.10 5.91 -6.78
C PHE A 107 4.21 6.50 -7.68
N ALA A 108 4.33 6.03 -8.93
CA ALA A 108 5.16 6.68 -9.95
C ALA A 108 4.65 8.08 -10.35
N TYR A 109 3.35 8.37 -10.20
CA TYR A 109 2.79 9.72 -10.43
C TYR A 109 2.47 10.50 -9.14
N PHE A 110 2.36 9.85 -7.99
CA PHE A 110 2.07 10.48 -6.69
C PHE A 110 3.08 11.58 -6.28
N SER A 111 2.63 12.76 -5.85
CA SER A 111 3.53 13.84 -5.44
C SER A 111 3.90 13.75 -3.96
N PHE A 112 4.88 12.92 -3.59
CA PHE A 112 5.38 12.84 -2.19
C PHE A 112 5.87 14.18 -1.63
N LYS A 113 6.22 15.13 -2.51
CA LYS A 113 6.64 16.48 -2.13
C LYS A 113 5.49 17.31 -1.54
N ASN A 114 4.28 17.16 -2.05
CA ASN A 114 3.15 18.04 -1.69
C ASN A 114 2.03 17.29 -0.96
N ASP A 115 1.89 16.01 -1.25
CA ASP A 115 0.73 15.23 -0.85
C ASP A 115 1.09 14.22 0.26
N GLY A 116 0.12 13.96 1.12
CA GLY A 116 0.16 12.96 2.17
C GLY A 116 -0.86 11.85 1.94
N ILE A 117 -0.54 10.66 2.42
CA ILE A 117 -1.44 9.50 2.43
C ILE A 117 -2.16 9.48 3.77
N PHE A 118 -3.48 9.68 3.77
CA PHE A 118 -4.31 9.69 4.98
C PHE A 118 -5.15 8.43 5.06
N VAL A 119 -4.55 7.35 5.58
CA VAL A 119 -5.16 6.01 5.65
C VAL A 119 -6.49 6.04 6.42
N ARG A 120 -6.56 6.84 7.49
CA ARG A 120 -7.78 6.96 8.29
C ARG A 120 -8.93 7.61 7.53
N LEU A 121 -8.61 8.50 6.60
CA LEU A 121 -9.60 9.18 5.76
C LEU A 121 -9.80 8.49 4.41
N ALA A 122 -9.01 7.45 4.12
CA ALA A 122 -8.96 6.79 2.81
C ALA A 122 -8.75 7.80 1.66
N CYS A 123 -7.92 8.83 1.85
CA CYS A 123 -7.73 9.89 0.86
C CYS A 123 -6.29 10.39 0.76
N VAL A 124 -6.07 11.19 -0.30
CA VAL A 124 -4.87 11.99 -0.49
C VAL A 124 -5.26 13.45 -0.25
N ASP A 125 -4.42 14.16 0.51
CA ASP A 125 -4.57 15.61 0.70
C ASP A 125 -3.17 16.25 0.81
N SER A 126 -3.10 17.58 0.72
CA SER A 126 -1.86 18.33 0.91
C SER A 126 -1.31 18.09 2.31
N LYS A 127 -0.04 17.67 2.39
CA LYS A 127 0.62 17.46 3.68
C LYS A 127 0.89 18.80 4.36
N LYS A 128 0.59 18.88 5.66
CA LYS A 128 0.80 20.07 6.51
C LYS A 128 1.93 19.82 7.53
N THR A 129 3.01 19.21 7.04
CA THR A 129 4.18 18.80 7.83
C THR A 129 5.45 19.02 7.02
N GLU A 130 6.57 19.13 7.72
CA GLU A 130 7.92 19.19 7.16
C GLU A 130 8.43 17.81 6.69
N ASP A 131 7.70 16.73 7.00
CA ASP A 131 8.08 15.38 6.57
C ASP A 131 8.18 15.29 5.04
N GLU A 132 9.32 14.83 4.53
CA GLU A 132 9.56 14.65 3.09
C GLU A 132 8.66 13.57 2.48
N PHE A 133 8.18 12.64 3.31
CA PHE A 133 7.24 11.57 2.96
C PHE A 133 6.22 11.40 4.08
N PHE A 134 4.93 11.56 3.76
CA PHE A 134 3.87 11.46 4.75
C PHE A 134 2.92 10.30 4.45
N THR A 135 2.85 9.36 5.38
CA THR A 135 1.84 8.31 5.43
C THR A 135 1.32 8.23 6.85
N GLU A 136 0.06 8.60 7.04
CA GLU A 136 -0.59 8.71 8.35
C GLU A 136 -0.59 7.36 9.06
N GLU A 137 0.01 7.34 10.25
CA GLU A 137 -0.25 6.32 11.26
C GLU A 137 -1.66 6.56 11.82
N VAL A 138 -2.49 5.53 11.76
CA VAL A 138 -3.94 5.60 11.98
C VAL A 138 -4.33 6.14 13.36
N TYR A 139 -3.55 5.82 14.39
CA TYR A 139 -3.83 6.13 15.79
C TYR A 139 -3.05 7.35 16.27
N ASP A 140 -1.77 7.44 15.90
CA ASP A 140 -0.86 8.49 16.38
C ASP A 140 -0.89 9.76 15.51
N ARG A 141 -1.47 9.69 14.30
CA ARG A 141 -1.53 10.78 13.31
C ARG A 141 -0.16 11.35 12.91
N THR A 142 0.90 10.59 13.12
CA THR A 142 2.26 10.91 12.69
C THR A 142 2.61 10.15 11.43
N THR A 143 3.71 10.49 10.76
CA THR A 143 4.17 9.69 9.62
C THR A 143 4.73 8.34 10.07
N THR A 144 4.42 7.27 9.33
CA THR A 144 5.09 5.96 9.49
C THR A 144 6.51 5.94 8.93
N ALA A 145 6.88 6.95 8.14
CA ALA A 145 8.11 7.06 7.34
C ALA A 145 9.14 8.04 7.94
N LYS A 146 9.31 8.05 9.27
CA LYS A 146 10.01 9.11 10.04
C LYS A 146 11.45 9.44 9.61
N ASN A 147 12.16 8.52 8.96
CA ASN A 147 13.59 8.66 8.68
C ASN A 147 13.93 8.94 7.20
N LEU A 148 12.92 9.14 6.34
CA LEU A 148 13.15 9.39 4.92
C LEU A 148 13.58 10.84 4.67
N THR A 149 14.84 11.01 4.28
CA THR A 149 15.34 12.30 3.82
C THR A 149 14.89 12.58 2.38
N LYS A 150 14.92 13.85 1.96
CA LYS A 150 14.60 14.28 0.59
C LYS A 150 15.31 13.48 -0.50
N ARG A 151 16.59 13.17 -0.29
CA ARG A 151 17.38 12.35 -1.23
C ARG A 151 16.82 10.94 -1.36
N LYS A 152 16.43 10.32 -0.24
CA LYS A 152 15.84 8.99 -0.22
C LYS A 152 14.42 8.97 -0.79
N VAL A 153 13.61 10.01 -0.55
CA VAL A 153 12.30 10.17 -1.19
C VAL A 153 12.45 10.26 -2.72
N ARG A 154 13.44 11.01 -3.20
CA ARG A 154 13.75 11.05 -4.65
C ARG A 154 14.15 9.68 -5.18
N PHE A 155 15.00 8.94 -4.45
CA PHE A 155 15.35 7.57 -4.83
C PHE A 155 14.12 6.67 -4.90
N VAL A 156 13.29 6.64 -3.85
CA VAL A 156 12.02 5.88 -3.83
C VAL A 156 11.15 6.24 -5.03
N LYS A 157 10.99 7.54 -5.32
CA LYS A 157 10.20 8.03 -6.46
C LYS A 157 10.74 7.53 -7.79
N THR A 158 12.05 7.66 -8.03
CA THR A 158 12.68 7.16 -9.25
C THR A 158 12.54 5.64 -9.37
N THR A 159 12.71 4.90 -8.28
CA THR A 159 12.54 3.44 -8.27
C THR A 159 11.11 3.01 -8.65
N PHE A 160 10.08 3.73 -8.19
CA PHE A 160 8.70 3.49 -8.64
C PHE A 160 8.51 3.78 -10.14
N ILE A 161 9.09 4.88 -10.65
CA ILE A 161 9.03 5.24 -12.08
C ILE A 161 9.71 4.15 -12.91
N ASP A 162 10.93 3.76 -12.56
CA ASP A 162 11.69 2.76 -13.30
C ASP A 162 10.99 1.40 -13.29
N ALA A 163 10.40 1.01 -12.17
CA ALA A 163 9.62 -0.23 -12.07
C ALA A 163 8.37 -0.19 -12.95
N TYR A 164 7.63 0.92 -12.94
CA TYR A 164 6.45 1.08 -13.78
C TYR A 164 6.79 1.12 -15.28
N LEU A 165 7.86 1.81 -15.68
CA LEU A 165 8.32 1.90 -17.07
C LEU A 165 9.02 0.63 -17.57
N GLY A 166 9.18 -0.40 -16.73
CA GLY A 166 9.89 -1.63 -17.08
C GLY A 166 11.41 -1.44 -17.25
N GLN A 167 11.95 -0.31 -16.78
CA GLN A 167 13.36 0.06 -16.85
C GLN A 167 14.15 -0.42 -15.63
N TYR A 168 13.46 -0.96 -14.62
CA TYR A 168 14.10 -1.50 -13.42
C TYR A 168 14.89 -2.79 -13.74
N ASN A 169 16.22 -2.67 -13.70
CA ASN A 169 17.18 -3.74 -14.04
C ASN A 169 17.58 -4.60 -12.83
N GLY A 170 16.77 -4.68 -11.78
CA GLY A 170 17.03 -5.60 -10.66
C GLY A 170 17.02 -7.07 -11.13
N PRO A 171 17.85 -7.94 -10.55
CA PRO A 171 18.18 -9.26 -11.10
C PRO A 171 16.99 -10.21 -11.31
N ASN A 172 15.81 -9.93 -10.72
CA ASN A 172 14.63 -10.80 -10.80
C ASN A 172 13.32 -10.10 -11.21
N PHE A 173 13.30 -8.78 -11.46
CA PHE A 173 12.03 -8.08 -11.70
C PHE A 173 11.41 -8.35 -13.07
N LYS A 174 12.24 -8.46 -14.12
CA LYS A 174 11.76 -8.86 -15.46
C LYS A 174 11.18 -10.27 -15.47
N LYS A 175 11.75 -11.20 -14.68
CA LYS A 175 11.19 -12.55 -14.49
C LYS A 175 9.87 -12.52 -13.71
N PHE A 176 9.73 -11.62 -12.74
CA PHE A 176 8.52 -11.45 -11.94
C PHE A 176 7.33 -10.95 -12.80
N ILE A 177 7.55 -9.98 -13.69
CA ILE A 177 6.49 -9.48 -14.59
C ILE A 177 6.28 -10.38 -15.81
N HIS A 178 7.32 -11.02 -16.35
CA HIS A 178 7.14 -11.97 -17.47
C HIS A 178 6.49 -13.28 -17.07
N ALA A 179 6.72 -13.80 -15.86
CA ALA A 179 6.07 -15.03 -15.41
C ALA A 179 4.54 -14.90 -15.44
N ASP A 180 3.98 -13.76 -15.02
CA ASP A 180 2.54 -13.52 -15.10
C ASP A 180 2.03 -13.35 -16.54
N ARG A 181 2.83 -12.84 -17.48
CA ARG A 181 2.41 -12.77 -18.90
C ARG A 181 2.29 -14.16 -19.54
N THR A 182 3.15 -15.11 -19.18
CA THR A 182 3.04 -16.49 -19.69
C THR A 182 1.89 -17.27 -19.06
N PHE A 183 1.48 -16.96 -17.83
CA PHE A 183 0.25 -17.51 -17.23
C PHE A 183 -1.02 -16.91 -17.86
N LEU A 184 -0.96 -15.68 -18.39
CA LEU A 184 -2.11 -15.01 -19.03
C LEU A 184 -2.36 -15.42 -20.49
N GLU A 185 -1.40 -16.06 -21.16
CA GLU A 185 -1.57 -16.60 -22.53
C GLU A 185 -2.07 -18.06 -22.55
N MET A 186 -2.27 -18.69 -21.39
CA MET A 186 -2.73 -20.08 -21.29
C MET A 186 -4.24 -20.25 -21.01
N ASP A 187 -4.96 -19.15 -20.75
CA ASP A 187 -6.42 -19.13 -20.56
C ASP A 187 -7.15 -18.27 -21.63
N GLY A 188 -6.52 -18.07 -22.80
CA GLY A 188 -7.10 -17.41 -23.98
C GLY A 188 -7.61 -18.38 -25.03
#